data_AF-A0A2J7ZM95-F1
#
_entry.id   AF-A0A2J7ZM95-F1
#
_cell.length_a   1.000
_cell.length_b   1.000
_cell.length_c   1.000
_cell.angle_alpha   90.00
_cell.angle_beta   90.00
_cell.angle_gamma   90.00
#
_symmetry.space_group_name_H-M   'P 1'
#
loop_
_entity.id
_entity.type
_entity.pdbx_description
1 polymer ?
#
loop_
_entity_poly.entity_id
_entity_poly.type
_entity_poly.pdbx_seq_one_letter_code
_entity_poly.pdbx_strand_id
1 'polypeptide(L)'
;MTDPTKPSLTSYFASASLGAVTLSSATTFVAPSVLALPCSGQGSFGRWSTSTCTDTDRTGWAEYLTQAVVTAWGVDAAKYDNIIIAIPSGTSCGGSSWGSQTCRHRGPTRCAVVAEQIPSGGWDPTRLMHELGHTMGLFHSLLAGSDNPYGDTSCIMGDGVRTCYNAAQMSLLGWAAPAANLSAADLPPGTWVTFALPAVSADPRNHVAIRPTWLAGSMGMQGTLYVSYRAPVGCDVGLRADAAGRLQVHSFVSGSWMDTGNITLLQATVDLGRIWPDPASRSVGSDSLRLAVRVLARGPLTDAVPWVRLAVCRYTVAKETSCGDLLDNDCDGLVDQQDPDCGPGIGSRSVGAAFAQG
;
A
#
# COMPACT_ATOMS: atom_id res chain seq x y z
N MET A 1 13.12 12.95 -24.24
CA MET A 1 12.40 11.92 -23.45
C MET A 1 12.07 10.74 -24.36
N THR A 2 13.04 9.90 -24.74
CA THR A 2 12.75 8.62 -25.44
C THR A 2 13.97 7.71 -25.36
N ASP A 3 14.20 7.16 -24.18
CA ASP A 3 14.87 5.86 -24.10
C ASP A 3 13.74 4.82 -24.08
N PRO A 4 13.53 4.06 -25.17
CA PRO A 4 12.43 3.09 -25.26
C PRO A 4 12.55 1.93 -24.26
N THR A 5 13.70 1.80 -23.57
CA THR A 5 13.90 0.80 -22.52
C THR A 5 13.43 1.27 -21.14
N LYS A 6 13.12 2.57 -20.99
CA LYS A 6 12.62 3.14 -19.73
C LYS A 6 11.11 3.39 -19.83
N PRO A 7 10.31 2.96 -18.85
CA PRO A 7 8.87 3.21 -18.87
C PRO A 7 8.62 4.72 -18.92
N SER A 8 7.78 5.17 -19.83
CA SER A 8 7.22 6.52 -19.76
C SER A 8 6.30 6.64 -18.53
N LEU A 9 6.10 7.87 -18.05
CA LEU A 9 5.12 8.13 -16.98
C LEU A 9 3.73 7.60 -17.38
N THR A 10 3.33 7.79 -18.64
CA THR A 10 2.08 7.25 -19.20
C THR A 10 1.98 5.73 -19.08
N SER A 11 2.98 4.98 -19.55
CA SER A 11 2.97 3.52 -19.47
C SER A 11 3.02 3.03 -18.01
N TYR A 12 3.66 3.80 -17.13
CA TYR A 12 3.71 3.45 -15.72
C TYR A 12 2.36 3.64 -15.04
N PHE A 13 1.70 4.78 -15.23
CA PHE A 13 0.33 5.00 -14.73
C PHE A 13 -0.66 3.96 -15.29
N ALA A 14 -0.60 3.68 -16.59
CA ALA A 14 -1.48 2.69 -17.20
C ALA A 14 -1.30 1.30 -16.56
N SER A 15 -0.04 0.90 -16.30
CA SER A 15 0.28 -0.36 -15.64
C SER A 15 -0.13 -0.37 -14.16
N ALA A 16 0.23 0.67 -13.40
CA ALA A 16 -0.06 0.80 -11.97
C ALA A 16 -1.53 0.96 -11.64
N SER A 17 -2.31 1.57 -12.54
CA SER A 17 -3.76 1.71 -12.41
C SER A 17 -4.54 0.57 -13.04
N LEU A 18 -3.87 -0.44 -13.60
CA LEU A 18 -4.51 -1.55 -14.31
C LEU A 18 -5.44 -1.07 -15.43
N GLY A 19 -5.04 0.01 -16.10
CA GLY A 19 -5.81 0.68 -17.16
C GLY A 19 -6.87 1.67 -16.68
N ALA A 20 -7.08 1.84 -15.37
CA ALA A 20 -8.07 2.80 -14.86
C ALA A 20 -7.70 4.27 -15.12
N VAL A 21 -6.40 4.57 -15.29
CA VAL A 21 -5.89 5.90 -15.56
C VAL A 21 -4.97 5.89 -16.77
N THR A 22 -5.23 6.80 -17.72
CA THR A 22 -4.37 7.03 -18.89
C THR A 22 -3.99 8.50 -19.01
N LEU A 23 -2.69 8.76 -19.07
CA LEU A 23 -2.15 10.07 -19.44
C LEU A 23 -2.07 10.17 -20.97
N SER A 24 -2.75 11.16 -21.54
CA SER A 24 -2.83 11.36 -22.99
C SER A 24 -2.69 12.84 -23.34
N SER A 25 -2.47 13.18 -24.60
CA SER A 25 -2.50 14.58 -25.05
C SER A 25 -3.86 15.27 -24.83
N ALA A 26 -4.94 14.51 -24.68
CA ALA A 26 -6.26 15.05 -24.36
C ALA A 26 -6.40 15.41 -22.86
N THR A 27 -5.63 14.76 -21.99
CA THR A 27 -5.70 14.91 -20.52
C THR A 27 -4.44 15.55 -19.93
N THR A 28 -3.45 15.85 -20.76
CA THR A 28 -2.14 16.36 -20.34
C THR A 28 -1.68 17.46 -21.30
N PHE A 29 -1.35 18.62 -20.75
CA PHE A 29 -0.65 19.68 -21.47
C PHE A 29 0.82 19.66 -21.08
N VAL A 30 1.70 19.66 -22.08
CA VAL A 30 3.15 19.83 -21.89
C VAL A 30 3.54 21.19 -22.46
N ALA A 31 4.16 22.01 -21.63
CA ALA A 31 4.65 23.32 -22.03
C ALA A 31 5.59 23.20 -23.27
N PRO A 32 5.34 23.95 -24.37
CA PRO A 32 6.15 23.87 -25.59
C PRO A 32 7.61 24.31 -25.41
N SER A 33 7.89 25.15 -24.41
CA SER A 33 9.25 25.58 -24.07
C SER A 33 9.42 25.75 -22.57
N VAL A 34 10.67 25.90 -22.14
CA VAL A 34 11.00 26.20 -20.74
C VAL A 34 10.52 27.60 -20.37
N LEU A 35 9.95 27.75 -19.18
CA LEU A 35 9.62 29.04 -18.58
C LEU A 35 10.68 29.43 -17.55
N ALA A 36 11.05 30.70 -17.54
CA ALA A 36 11.93 31.25 -16.51
C ALA A 36 11.14 31.43 -15.21
N LEU A 37 11.67 30.88 -14.12
CA LEU A 37 11.19 31.14 -12.77
C LEU A 37 12.12 32.20 -12.14
N PRO A 38 11.61 33.36 -11.67
CA PRO A 38 12.46 34.36 -11.04
C PRO A 38 13.00 33.83 -9.70
N CYS A 39 14.11 34.40 -9.21
CA CYS A 39 14.76 33.90 -8.00
C CYS A 39 13.90 34.04 -6.73
N SER A 40 12.91 34.94 -6.74
CA SER A 40 11.97 35.13 -5.64
C SER A 40 10.66 35.73 -6.14
N GLY A 41 9.62 35.60 -5.34
CA GLY A 41 8.33 36.21 -5.61
C GLY A 41 7.37 36.16 -4.42
N GLN A 42 6.10 36.42 -4.71
CA GLN A 42 5.00 36.36 -3.76
C GLN A 42 4.00 35.30 -4.22
N GLY A 43 3.57 34.44 -3.31
CA GLY A 43 2.52 33.45 -3.51
C GLY A 43 1.47 33.54 -2.41
N SER A 44 0.50 32.64 -2.44
CA SER A 44 -0.62 32.59 -1.48
C SER A 44 -0.17 32.33 -0.03
N PHE A 45 0.90 31.55 0.15
CA PHE A 45 1.46 31.21 1.47
C PHE A 45 2.57 32.15 1.94
N GLY A 46 2.86 33.22 1.19
CA GLY A 46 3.87 34.20 1.55
C GLY A 46 4.93 34.42 0.46
N ARG A 47 6.06 35.02 0.87
CA ARG A 47 7.21 35.21 0.00
C ARG A 47 7.89 33.88 -0.25
N TRP A 48 8.27 33.64 -1.49
CA TRP A 48 9.00 32.44 -1.89
C TRP A 48 10.35 32.79 -2.52
N SER A 49 11.29 31.86 -2.48
CA SER A 49 12.63 31.90 -3.07
C SER A 49 12.95 30.59 -3.79
N THR A 50 13.78 30.64 -4.83
CA THR A 50 14.31 29.42 -5.48
C THR A 50 15.48 28.80 -4.72
N SER A 51 15.98 29.45 -3.67
CA SER A 51 17.17 29.01 -2.92
C SER A 51 16.88 28.22 -1.64
N THR A 52 15.68 28.35 -1.07
CA THR A 52 15.33 27.76 0.24
C THR A 52 14.52 26.47 0.15
N CYS A 53 13.78 26.29 -0.96
CA CYS A 53 13.12 25.03 -1.33
C CYS A 53 12.15 24.47 -0.27
N THR A 54 11.51 25.36 0.49
CA THR A 54 10.45 25.04 1.45
C THR A 54 9.13 24.71 0.73
N ASP A 55 8.13 24.21 1.46
CA ASP A 55 6.79 23.98 0.91
C ASP A 55 6.14 25.28 0.41
N THR A 56 6.38 26.40 1.11
CA THR A 56 5.99 27.75 0.66
C THR A 56 6.62 28.09 -0.68
N ASP A 57 7.90 27.73 -0.86
CA ASP A 57 8.61 28.00 -2.10
C ASP A 57 8.03 27.22 -3.27
N ARG A 58 7.92 25.89 -3.12
CA ARG A 58 7.42 24.99 -4.16
C ARG A 58 5.99 25.32 -4.56
N THR A 59 5.15 25.69 -3.59
CA THR A 59 3.78 26.14 -3.86
C THR A 59 3.78 27.47 -4.62
N GLY A 60 4.61 28.43 -4.21
CA GLY A 60 4.76 29.71 -4.91
C GLY A 60 5.26 29.55 -6.36
N TRP A 61 6.18 28.62 -6.60
CA TRP A 61 6.64 28.29 -7.96
C TRP A 61 5.51 27.73 -8.81
N ALA A 62 4.68 26.84 -8.26
CA ALA A 62 3.54 26.26 -8.96
C ALA A 62 2.52 27.31 -9.36
N GLU A 63 2.19 28.23 -8.44
CA GLU A 63 1.27 29.34 -8.71
C GLU A 63 1.81 30.26 -9.81
N TYR A 64 3.08 30.67 -9.70
CA TYR A 64 3.72 31.54 -10.69
C TYR A 64 3.76 30.88 -12.07
N LEU A 65 4.25 29.63 -12.16
CA LEU A 65 4.39 28.92 -13.43
C LEU A 65 3.05 28.62 -14.08
N THR A 66 2.01 28.33 -13.28
CA THR A 66 0.65 28.17 -13.81
C THR A 66 0.17 29.43 -14.50
N GLN A 67 0.35 30.59 -13.88
CA GLN A 67 -0.02 31.88 -14.48
C GLN A 67 0.82 32.21 -15.72
N ALA A 68 2.12 31.88 -15.69
CA ALA A 68 3.01 32.06 -16.82
C ALA A 68 2.61 31.19 -18.02
N VAL A 69 2.21 29.93 -17.80
CA VAL A 69 1.67 29.03 -18.83
C VAL A 69 0.41 29.60 -19.48
N VAL A 70 -0.53 30.08 -18.68
CA VAL A 70 -1.77 30.73 -19.16
C VAL A 70 -1.43 31.94 -20.03
N THR A 71 -0.50 32.78 -19.57
CA THR A 71 -0.13 34.03 -20.25
C THR A 71 0.62 33.76 -21.56
N ALA A 72 1.54 32.79 -21.57
CA ALA A 72 2.39 32.50 -22.73
C ALA A 72 1.64 31.74 -23.84
N TRP A 73 0.71 30.87 -23.48
CA TRP A 73 0.11 29.91 -24.42
C TRP A 73 -1.41 29.86 -24.42
N GLY A 74 -2.09 30.70 -23.64
CA GLY A 74 -3.55 30.74 -23.60
C GLY A 74 -4.19 29.44 -23.11
N VAL A 75 -3.46 28.65 -22.32
CA VAL A 75 -3.95 27.38 -21.78
C VAL A 75 -5.03 27.68 -20.76
N ASP A 76 -6.19 27.05 -20.90
CA ASP A 76 -7.18 27.00 -19.83
C ASP A 76 -6.67 26.06 -18.73
N ALA A 77 -5.89 26.64 -17.83
CA ALA A 77 -5.26 25.88 -16.79
C ALA A 77 -6.33 25.22 -15.89
N ALA A 78 -7.54 25.77 -15.75
CA ALA A 78 -8.57 25.25 -14.83
C ALA A 78 -9.03 23.82 -15.17
N LYS A 79 -8.70 23.32 -16.36
CA LYS A 79 -8.94 21.94 -16.79
C LYS A 79 -8.02 20.89 -16.15
N TYR A 80 -6.94 21.33 -15.50
CA TYR A 80 -5.91 20.42 -14.98
C TYR A 80 -5.84 20.50 -13.45
N ASP A 81 -6.11 19.38 -12.80
CA ASP A 81 -6.05 19.24 -11.34
C ASP A 81 -4.62 19.15 -10.79
N ASN A 82 -3.70 18.62 -11.61
CA ASN A 82 -2.32 18.35 -11.25
C ASN A 82 -1.34 19.15 -12.12
N ILE A 83 -0.32 19.71 -11.48
CA ILE A 83 0.77 20.44 -12.11
C ILE A 83 2.07 19.68 -11.84
N ILE A 84 2.87 19.44 -12.87
CA ILE A 84 4.22 18.89 -12.73
C ILE A 84 5.23 19.96 -13.13
N ILE A 85 6.10 20.32 -12.20
CA ILE A 85 7.18 21.27 -12.40
C ILE A 85 8.48 20.49 -12.51
N ALA A 86 9.01 20.46 -13.71
CA ALA A 86 10.28 19.84 -14.02
C ALA A 86 11.39 20.88 -13.93
N ILE A 87 12.29 20.75 -12.95
CA ILE A 87 13.44 21.66 -12.77
C ILE A 87 14.75 20.99 -13.23
N PRO A 88 15.72 21.75 -13.78
CA PRO A 88 17.03 21.22 -14.18
C PRO A 88 17.81 20.62 -13.00
N SER A 89 18.78 19.76 -13.28
CA SER A 89 19.69 19.22 -12.26
C SER A 89 20.64 20.28 -11.73
N GLY A 90 21.08 20.15 -10.48
CA GLY A 90 22.10 21.04 -9.90
C GLY A 90 21.53 22.36 -9.38
N THR A 91 20.22 22.38 -9.10
CA THR A 91 19.59 23.50 -8.40
C THR A 91 19.94 23.47 -6.92
N SER A 92 19.75 24.59 -6.23
CA SER A 92 19.87 24.69 -4.76
C SER A 92 18.97 23.73 -3.99
N CYS A 93 17.99 23.12 -4.66
CA CYS A 93 17.01 22.21 -4.06
C CYS A 93 17.41 20.73 -4.09
N GLY A 94 18.59 20.43 -4.66
CA GLY A 94 19.33 19.17 -4.53
C GLY A 94 18.51 17.88 -4.59
N GLY A 95 18.46 17.23 -5.76
CA GLY A 95 18.00 15.86 -6.00
C GLY A 95 16.60 15.49 -5.49
N SER A 96 15.84 16.45 -4.97
CA SER A 96 14.59 16.23 -4.25
C SER A 96 13.38 16.29 -5.20
N SER A 97 12.47 15.35 -5.00
CA SER A 97 11.12 15.42 -5.53
C SER A 97 10.17 15.75 -4.37
N TRP A 98 9.04 16.39 -4.70
CA TRP A 98 8.04 16.78 -3.72
C TRP A 98 6.67 16.82 -4.36
N GLY A 99 5.67 16.27 -3.67
CA GLY A 99 4.27 16.32 -4.04
C GLY A 99 3.44 16.96 -2.94
N SER A 100 2.58 17.90 -3.33
CA SER A 100 1.61 18.48 -2.41
C SER A 100 0.62 17.41 -1.92
N GLN A 101 0.38 17.34 -0.60
CA GLN A 101 -0.53 16.39 0.00
C GLN A 101 -1.92 17.00 0.24
N THR A 102 -2.99 16.24 0.04
CA THR A 102 -4.38 16.60 0.42
C THR A 102 -4.94 17.88 -0.22
N CYS A 103 -4.50 18.26 -1.41
CA CYS A 103 -4.85 19.55 -2.04
C CYS A 103 -6.34 19.67 -2.45
N ARG A 104 -7.10 18.56 -2.49
CA ARG A 104 -8.56 18.61 -2.63
C ARG A 104 -9.28 19.27 -1.43
N HIS A 105 -8.61 19.38 -0.27
CA HIS A 105 -9.21 19.85 0.98
C HIS A 105 -8.73 21.25 1.45
N ARG A 106 -7.76 21.89 0.77
CA ARG A 106 -7.08 23.11 1.30
C ARG A 106 -7.31 24.41 0.50
N GLY A 107 -8.30 24.48 -0.38
CA GLY A 107 -8.70 25.72 -1.06
C GLY A 107 -8.32 25.76 -2.55
N PRO A 108 -8.14 26.95 -3.17
CA PRO A 108 -8.00 27.10 -4.62
C PRO A 108 -6.63 26.65 -5.18
N THR A 109 -5.72 26.18 -4.33
CA THR A 109 -4.40 25.72 -4.73
C THR A 109 -4.45 24.32 -5.34
N ARG A 110 -4.04 24.25 -6.60
CA ARG A 110 -3.93 23.00 -7.34
C ARG A 110 -2.84 22.12 -6.78
N CYS A 111 -2.95 20.83 -7.03
CA CYS A 111 -1.92 19.89 -6.62
C CYS A 111 -0.68 20.05 -7.49
N ALA A 112 0.48 20.20 -6.86
CA ALA A 112 1.75 20.41 -7.52
C ALA A 112 2.74 19.31 -7.16
N VAL A 113 3.46 18.84 -8.17
CA VAL A 113 4.66 18.03 -8.05
C VAL A 113 5.83 18.85 -8.54
N VAL A 114 6.90 18.88 -7.77
CA VAL A 114 8.20 19.41 -8.18
C VAL A 114 9.15 18.23 -8.32
N ALA A 115 9.79 18.11 -9.47
CA ALA A 115 10.74 17.04 -9.73
C ALA A 115 12.01 17.60 -10.38
N GLU A 116 13.14 17.35 -9.72
CA GLU A 116 14.46 17.64 -10.27
C GLU A 116 14.86 16.62 -11.33
N GLN A 117 15.49 17.11 -12.40
CA GLN A 117 16.11 16.27 -13.42
C GLN A 117 17.24 15.44 -12.79
N ILE A 118 17.32 14.16 -13.15
CA ILE A 118 18.44 13.32 -12.69
C ILE A 118 19.75 13.78 -13.38
N PRO A 119 20.92 13.65 -12.72
CA PRO A 119 22.20 14.13 -13.28
C PRO A 119 22.57 13.54 -14.64
N SER A 120 22.09 12.33 -14.94
CA SER A 120 22.28 11.66 -16.24
C SER A 120 21.32 12.13 -17.34
N GLY A 121 20.50 13.14 -17.05
CA GLY A 121 19.48 13.68 -17.95
C GLY A 121 18.14 12.94 -17.86
N GLY A 122 17.05 13.72 -17.98
CA GLY A 122 15.67 13.23 -17.91
C GLY A 122 15.08 13.20 -16.50
N TRP A 123 13.88 12.65 -16.35
CA TRP A 123 13.18 12.53 -15.07
C TRP A 123 12.90 11.07 -14.75
N ASP A 124 12.99 10.71 -13.47
CA ASP A 124 12.71 9.36 -12.99
C ASP A 124 11.18 9.17 -12.89
N PRO A 125 10.57 8.31 -13.71
CA PRO A 125 9.14 8.02 -13.65
C PRO A 125 8.71 7.46 -12.29
N THR A 126 9.60 6.80 -11.55
CA THR A 126 9.34 6.29 -10.19
C THR A 126 9.09 7.42 -9.23
N ARG A 127 9.99 8.42 -9.20
CA ARG A 127 9.84 9.59 -8.34
C ARG A 127 8.61 10.40 -8.72
N LEU A 128 8.38 10.61 -10.02
CA LEU A 128 7.19 11.33 -10.47
C LEU A 128 5.88 10.63 -10.06
N MET A 129 5.80 9.30 -10.22
CA MET A 129 4.64 8.52 -9.79
C MET A 129 4.48 8.53 -8.26
N HIS A 130 5.57 8.50 -7.50
CA HIS A 130 5.55 8.67 -6.03
C HIS A 130 4.90 10.00 -5.65
N GLU A 131 5.42 11.12 -6.18
CA GLU A 131 4.91 12.45 -5.82
C GLU A 131 3.48 12.70 -6.31
N LEU A 132 3.11 12.16 -7.48
CA LEU A 132 1.71 12.19 -7.94
C LEU A 132 0.80 11.33 -7.05
N GLY A 133 1.32 10.30 -6.38
CA GLY A 133 0.59 9.57 -5.35
C GLY A 133 0.10 10.51 -4.25
N HIS A 134 0.96 11.42 -3.79
CA HIS A 134 0.61 12.43 -2.79
C HIS A 134 -0.51 13.36 -3.25
N THR A 135 -0.48 13.79 -4.51
CA THR A 135 -1.54 14.64 -5.06
C THR A 135 -2.89 13.94 -5.15
N MET A 136 -2.88 12.61 -5.29
CA MET A 136 -4.07 11.76 -5.27
C MET A 136 -4.51 11.35 -3.85
N GLY A 137 -3.85 11.86 -2.81
CA GLY A 137 -4.21 11.62 -1.41
C GLY A 137 -3.59 10.36 -0.78
N LEU A 138 -2.56 9.79 -1.43
CA LEU A 138 -1.75 8.74 -0.83
C LEU A 138 -0.71 9.35 0.12
N PHE A 139 -0.38 8.58 1.16
CA PHE A 139 0.74 8.85 2.05
C PHE A 139 1.82 7.80 1.88
N HIS A 140 2.97 8.03 2.51
CA HIS A 140 4.04 7.04 2.49
C HIS A 140 3.58 5.68 3.02
N SER A 141 4.20 4.62 2.51
CA SER A 141 3.98 3.24 2.96
C SER A 141 5.13 2.82 3.87
N LEU A 142 4.82 2.48 5.11
CA LEU A 142 5.79 2.17 6.15
C LEU A 142 5.83 0.67 6.43
N LEU A 143 6.91 0.22 7.06
CA LEU A 143 6.95 -1.07 7.74
C LEU A 143 6.31 -0.92 9.13
N ALA A 144 5.46 -1.87 9.53
CA ALA A 144 4.88 -1.85 10.87
C ALA A 144 5.96 -1.87 11.96
N GLY A 145 5.84 -0.97 12.94
CA GLY A 145 6.83 -0.80 14.01
C GLY A 145 8.09 0.00 13.62
N SER A 146 8.17 0.53 12.39
CA SER A 146 9.24 1.41 11.95
C SER A 146 8.81 2.88 11.95
N ASP A 147 9.75 3.77 12.26
CA ASP A 147 9.63 5.22 12.09
C ASP A 147 10.11 5.70 10.71
N ASN A 148 10.66 4.80 9.88
CA ASN A 148 11.08 5.13 8.52
C ASN A 148 9.83 5.33 7.64
N PRO A 149 9.56 6.57 7.16
CA PRO A 149 8.42 6.83 6.29
C PRO A 149 8.42 5.97 5.02
N TYR A 150 9.60 5.57 4.53
CA TYR A 150 9.75 4.75 3.32
C TYR A 150 10.01 3.27 3.62
N GLY A 151 9.64 2.78 4.80
CA GLY A 151 10.01 1.43 5.25
C GLY A 151 9.46 0.28 4.40
N ASP A 152 8.41 0.48 3.62
CA ASP A 152 7.87 -0.54 2.72
C ASP A 152 8.63 -0.58 1.38
N THR A 153 9.61 -1.49 1.27
CA THR A 153 10.44 -1.69 0.07
C THR A 153 9.67 -2.24 -1.13
N SER A 154 8.41 -2.66 -0.94
CA SER A 154 7.58 -3.23 -1.99
C SER A 154 6.62 -2.24 -2.62
N CYS A 155 6.44 -1.05 -2.04
CA CYS A 155 5.47 -0.07 -2.48
C CYS A 155 6.19 1.17 -2.99
N ILE A 156 5.70 1.76 -4.08
CA ILE A 156 6.29 2.99 -4.60
C ILE A 156 6.15 4.17 -3.63
N MET A 157 5.11 4.18 -2.78
CA MET A 157 5.01 5.16 -1.68
C MET A 157 5.94 4.83 -0.50
N GLY A 158 6.63 3.70 -0.52
CA GLY A 158 7.77 3.41 0.36
C GLY A 158 9.08 3.57 -0.40
N ASP A 159 10.01 2.62 -0.26
CA ASP A 159 11.31 2.60 -0.95
C ASP A 159 11.30 1.74 -2.24
N GLY A 160 10.10 1.44 -2.76
CA GLY A 160 9.94 0.62 -3.96
C GLY A 160 10.35 1.37 -5.24
N VAL A 161 11.20 0.73 -6.06
CA VAL A 161 11.60 1.25 -7.37
C VAL A 161 10.95 0.41 -8.47
N ARG A 162 10.20 1.05 -9.38
CA ARG A 162 9.37 0.35 -10.38
C ARG A 162 8.49 -0.72 -9.72
N THR A 163 7.67 -0.28 -8.77
CA THR A 163 6.67 -1.08 -8.06
C THR A 163 5.31 -0.40 -8.14
N CYS A 164 4.24 -1.17 -8.01
CA CYS A 164 2.90 -0.63 -7.89
C CYS A 164 2.70 -0.01 -6.50
N TYR A 165 1.60 0.73 -6.35
CA TYR A 165 1.05 0.99 -5.02
C TYR A 165 0.63 -0.34 -4.35
N ASN A 166 0.63 -0.39 -3.02
CA ASN A 166 0.08 -1.55 -2.32
C ASN A 166 -1.45 -1.62 -2.49
N ALA A 167 -2.04 -2.78 -2.18
CA ALA A 167 -3.47 -3.02 -2.40
C ALA A 167 -4.40 -2.04 -1.67
N ALA A 168 -4.00 -1.58 -0.48
CA ALA A 168 -4.77 -0.60 0.28
C ALA A 168 -4.82 0.77 -0.43
N GLN A 169 -3.68 1.24 -0.93
CA GLN A 169 -3.59 2.48 -1.70
C GLN A 169 -4.30 2.36 -3.05
N MET A 170 -4.15 1.24 -3.76
CA MET A 170 -4.90 1.02 -5.01
C MET A 170 -6.42 1.00 -4.78
N SER A 171 -6.88 0.45 -3.66
CA SER A 171 -8.29 0.47 -3.27
C SER A 171 -8.78 1.88 -2.96
N LEU A 172 -7.96 2.67 -2.26
CA LEU A 172 -8.27 4.08 -1.97
C LEU A 172 -8.41 4.91 -3.24
N LEU A 173 -7.59 4.65 -4.25
CA LEU A 173 -7.67 5.31 -5.56
C LEU A 173 -8.79 4.76 -6.46
N GLY A 174 -9.45 3.67 -6.06
CA GLY A 174 -10.44 2.98 -6.89
C GLY A 174 -9.83 2.25 -8.10
N TRP A 175 -8.52 1.99 -8.10
CA TRP A 175 -7.82 1.26 -9.16
C TRP A 175 -7.91 -0.25 -9.01
N ALA A 176 -8.15 -0.71 -7.78
CA ALA A 176 -8.41 -2.10 -7.47
C ALA A 176 -9.63 -2.23 -6.56
N ALA A 177 -10.24 -3.41 -6.58
CA ALA A 177 -11.35 -3.81 -5.73
C ALA A 177 -11.01 -5.13 -5.01
N PRO A 178 -11.59 -5.37 -3.84
CA PRO A 178 -11.39 -6.63 -3.14
C PRO A 178 -12.05 -7.79 -3.89
N ALA A 179 -11.35 -8.92 -3.98
CA ALA A 179 -11.92 -10.21 -4.35
C ALA A 179 -12.88 -10.74 -3.27
N ALA A 180 -12.65 -10.36 -2.00
CA ALA A 180 -13.56 -10.63 -0.89
C ALA A 180 -13.46 -9.53 0.18
N ASN A 181 -14.59 -9.18 0.79
CA ASN A 181 -14.67 -8.34 1.98
C ASN A 181 -15.03 -9.24 3.17
N LEU A 182 -14.18 -9.30 4.18
CA LEU A 182 -14.35 -10.18 5.34
C LEU A 182 -14.52 -9.39 6.62
N SER A 183 -15.29 -9.95 7.53
CA SER A 183 -15.57 -9.45 8.87
C SER A 183 -15.68 -10.62 9.86
N ALA A 184 -16.07 -10.34 11.12
CA ALA A 184 -16.37 -11.40 12.08
C ALA A 184 -17.44 -12.39 11.60
N ALA A 185 -18.35 -11.98 10.72
CA ALA A 185 -19.39 -12.87 10.17
C ALA A 185 -18.82 -13.89 9.16
N ASP A 186 -17.76 -13.52 8.47
CA ASP A 186 -17.15 -14.31 7.40
C ASP A 186 -15.96 -15.15 7.90
N LEU A 187 -15.43 -14.81 9.08
CA LEU A 187 -14.32 -15.48 9.75
C LEU A 187 -14.74 -15.95 11.14
N PRO A 188 -15.49 -17.07 11.25
CA PRO A 188 -15.73 -17.73 12.52
C PRO A 188 -14.41 -18.09 13.21
N PRO A 189 -14.33 -17.97 14.55
CA PRO A 189 -13.16 -18.41 15.30
C PRO A 189 -12.73 -19.84 14.96
N GLY A 190 -11.43 -20.03 14.82
CA GLY A 190 -10.78 -21.32 14.56
C GLY A 190 -11.17 -22.02 13.27
N THR A 191 -11.77 -21.29 12.32
CA THR A 191 -12.13 -21.81 11.00
C THR A 191 -11.27 -21.17 9.92
N TRP A 192 -10.62 -22.00 9.10
CA TRP A 192 -9.86 -21.56 7.94
C TRP A 192 -10.76 -21.30 6.73
N VAL A 193 -10.63 -20.12 6.14
CA VAL A 193 -11.28 -19.74 4.88
C VAL A 193 -10.22 -19.54 3.81
N THR A 194 -10.38 -20.19 2.66
CA THR A 194 -9.37 -20.19 1.58
C THR A 194 -9.73 -19.27 0.43
N PHE A 195 -8.71 -18.61 -0.14
CA PHE A 195 -8.85 -17.71 -1.28
C PHE A 195 -7.80 -18.02 -2.35
N ALA A 196 -8.12 -17.70 -3.60
CA ALA A 196 -7.16 -17.60 -4.68
C ALA A 196 -7.11 -16.14 -5.13
N LEU A 197 -5.91 -15.56 -5.18
CA LEU A 197 -5.70 -14.17 -5.60
C LEU A 197 -4.72 -14.11 -6.77
N PRO A 198 -4.99 -13.31 -7.80
CA PRO A 198 -3.97 -12.90 -8.75
C PRO A 198 -2.98 -11.91 -8.11
N ALA A 199 -1.85 -11.68 -8.76
CA ALA A 199 -0.91 -10.63 -8.37
C ALA A 199 -1.54 -9.24 -8.49
N VAL A 200 -1.18 -8.33 -7.57
CA VAL A 200 -1.66 -6.94 -7.50
C VAL A 200 -1.52 -6.20 -8.83
N SER A 201 -0.41 -6.42 -9.53
CA SER A 201 -0.09 -5.76 -10.80
C SER A 201 -0.77 -6.37 -12.03
N ALA A 202 -1.57 -7.43 -11.88
CA ALA A 202 -2.08 -8.22 -13.00
C ALA A 202 -3.62 -8.21 -13.14
N ASP A 203 -4.38 -7.97 -12.07
CA ASP A 203 -5.86 -7.99 -12.10
C ASP A 203 -6.43 -6.92 -11.16
N PRO A 204 -7.53 -6.22 -11.49
CA PRO A 204 -8.15 -5.24 -10.62
C PRO A 204 -8.85 -5.84 -9.39
N ARG A 205 -9.13 -7.15 -9.34
CA ARG A 205 -9.66 -7.87 -8.17
C ARG A 205 -8.59 -8.74 -7.52
N ASN A 206 -7.67 -8.11 -6.80
CA ASN A 206 -6.37 -8.71 -6.43
C ASN A 206 -6.08 -8.88 -4.95
N HIS A 207 -7.03 -8.57 -4.07
CA HIS A 207 -6.79 -8.64 -2.62
C HIS A 207 -8.03 -9.08 -1.85
N VAL A 208 -7.82 -9.51 -0.61
CA VAL A 208 -8.88 -9.65 0.39
C VAL A 208 -8.83 -8.45 1.33
N ALA A 209 -9.95 -7.77 1.53
CA ALA A 209 -10.08 -6.72 2.52
C ALA A 209 -10.74 -7.28 3.79
N ILE A 210 -10.10 -7.12 4.94
CA ILE A 210 -10.55 -7.67 6.23
C ILE A 210 -10.80 -6.53 7.20
N ARG A 211 -12.05 -6.39 7.64
CA ARG A 211 -12.45 -5.47 8.70
C ARG A 211 -12.52 -6.25 10.01
N PRO A 212 -11.56 -6.10 10.93
CA PRO A 212 -11.50 -6.90 12.15
C PRO A 212 -12.55 -6.42 13.17
N THR A 213 -13.83 -6.58 12.86
CA THR A 213 -14.95 -6.11 13.70
C THR A 213 -15.01 -6.79 15.08
N TRP A 214 -14.26 -7.88 15.27
CA TRP A 214 -14.05 -8.54 16.56
C TRP A 214 -13.08 -7.81 17.50
N LEU A 215 -12.40 -6.77 17.04
CA LEU A 215 -11.51 -5.91 17.83
C LEU A 215 -12.19 -4.58 18.21
N ALA A 216 -13.52 -4.52 18.20
CA ALA A 216 -14.27 -3.31 18.53
C ALA A 216 -13.86 -2.78 19.93
N GLY A 217 -13.36 -1.55 19.97
CA GLY A 217 -12.90 -0.87 21.20
C GLY A 217 -11.38 -0.67 21.31
N SER A 218 -10.55 -1.41 20.57
CA SER A 218 -9.09 -1.23 20.50
C SER A 218 -8.64 -0.52 19.21
N MET A 219 -9.53 0.25 18.57
CA MET A 219 -9.33 0.92 17.26
C MET A 219 -8.20 1.98 17.24
N GLY A 220 -7.36 2.06 18.26
CA GLY A 220 -6.09 2.74 18.14
C GLY A 220 -5.17 1.94 17.21
N MET A 221 -5.13 2.32 15.94
CA MET A 221 -4.02 2.07 14.98
C MET A 221 -4.11 0.90 13.97
N GLN A 222 -5.17 0.09 13.86
CA GLN A 222 -5.11 -1.11 12.99
C GLN A 222 -6.06 -1.16 11.78
N GLY A 223 -7.12 -0.35 11.73
CA GLY A 223 -7.95 -0.11 10.54
C GLY A 223 -8.37 -1.36 9.73
N THR A 224 -8.54 -1.20 8.41
CA THR A 224 -8.82 -2.34 7.50
C THR A 224 -7.50 -3.00 7.09
N LEU A 225 -7.45 -4.33 7.12
CA LEU A 225 -6.31 -5.10 6.58
C LEU A 225 -6.54 -5.45 5.11
N TYR A 226 -5.47 -5.46 4.33
CA TYR A 226 -5.44 -5.82 2.93
C TYR A 226 -4.43 -6.95 2.74
N VAL A 227 -4.92 -8.12 2.35
CA VAL A 227 -4.09 -9.29 2.07
C VAL A 227 -3.97 -9.45 0.57
N SER A 228 -2.74 -9.34 0.05
CA SER A 228 -2.49 -9.24 -1.39
C SER A 228 -1.24 -9.99 -1.83
N TYR A 229 -1.15 -10.34 -3.11
CA TYR A 229 -0.02 -11.10 -3.67
C TYR A 229 0.85 -10.24 -4.57
N ARG A 230 2.16 -10.30 -4.41
CA ARG A 230 3.11 -9.51 -5.21
C ARG A 230 3.94 -10.41 -6.13
N ALA A 231 4.01 -10.07 -7.41
CA ALA A 231 4.80 -10.78 -8.40
C ALA A 231 5.45 -9.77 -9.38
N PRO A 232 6.66 -10.06 -9.91
CA PRO A 232 7.43 -9.11 -10.70
C PRO A 232 6.92 -8.97 -12.15
N VAL A 233 5.65 -8.60 -12.29
CA VAL A 233 4.95 -8.37 -13.57
C VAL A 233 4.30 -7.00 -13.57
N GLY A 234 4.01 -6.44 -14.74
CA GLY A 234 3.36 -5.12 -14.86
C GLY A 234 4.19 -4.00 -14.23
N CYS A 235 3.60 -3.23 -13.31
CA CYS A 235 4.28 -2.16 -12.59
C CYS A 235 5.26 -2.67 -11.53
N ASP A 236 5.23 -3.97 -11.20
CA ASP A 236 6.03 -4.59 -10.14
C ASP A 236 7.34 -5.22 -10.62
N VAL A 237 7.77 -4.93 -11.86
CA VAL A 237 9.02 -5.47 -12.44
C VAL A 237 10.29 -5.15 -11.65
N GLY A 238 10.26 -4.16 -10.76
CA GLY A 238 11.36 -3.80 -9.87
C GLY A 238 11.23 -4.35 -8.44
N LEU A 239 10.26 -5.24 -8.16
CA LEU A 239 10.13 -5.85 -6.84
C LEU A 239 11.44 -6.52 -6.41
N ARG A 240 11.86 -6.19 -5.19
CA ARG A 240 13.01 -6.78 -4.52
C ARG A 240 12.69 -8.22 -4.08
N ALA A 241 13.74 -9.03 -3.89
CA ALA A 241 13.61 -10.46 -3.58
C ALA A 241 12.92 -10.76 -2.23
N ASP A 242 12.92 -9.80 -1.31
CA ASP A 242 12.20 -9.82 -0.03
C ASP A 242 10.69 -9.62 -0.18
N ALA A 243 10.18 -9.20 -1.35
CA ALA A 243 8.76 -9.01 -1.64
C ALA A 243 8.26 -9.83 -2.85
N ALA A 244 9.13 -10.09 -3.83
CA ALA A 244 8.77 -10.78 -5.06
C ALA A 244 8.28 -12.21 -4.81
N GLY A 245 7.07 -12.51 -5.28
CA GLY A 245 6.46 -13.83 -5.17
C GLY A 245 5.92 -14.17 -3.78
N ARG A 246 5.69 -13.16 -2.94
CA ARG A 246 5.25 -13.32 -1.55
C ARG A 246 3.87 -12.68 -1.33
N LEU A 247 3.16 -13.20 -0.34
CA LEU A 247 1.91 -12.60 0.14
C LEU A 247 2.27 -11.43 1.07
N GLN A 248 1.51 -10.34 1.01
CA GLN A 248 1.68 -9.19 1.89
C GLN A 248 0.40 -8.89 2.65
N VAL A 249 0.56 -8.46 3.90
CA VAL A 249 -0.52 -7.97 4.75
C VAL A 249 -0.22 -6.51 5.04
N HIS A 250 -1.08 -5.61 4.54
CA HIS A 250 -1.03 -4.19 4.86
C HIS A 250 -2.19 -3.81 5.79
N SER A 251 -1.96 -2.93 6.76
CA SER A 251 -3.05 -2.22 7.45
C SER A 251 -3.19 -0.82 6.87
N PHE A 252 -4.42 -0.33 6.82
CA PHE A 252 -4.75 1.03 6.42
C PHE A 252 -5.26 1.83 7.61
N VAL A 253 -4.53 2.86 8.01
CA VAL A 253 -4.87 3.70 9.17
C VAL A 253 -5.27 5.08 8.68
N SER A 254 -6.55 5.42 8.83
CA SER A 254 -7.05 6.77 8.60
C SER A 254 -7.02 7.57 9.91
N GLY A 255 -6.33 8.72 9.93
CA GLY A 255 -6.49 9.72 11.00
C GLY A 255 -5.68 9.51 12.29
N SER A 256 -4.47 8.95 12.23
CA SER A 256 -3.60 8.78 13.42
C SER A 256 -2.62 9.93 13.62
N TRP A 257 -2.54 10.48 14.85
CA TRP A 257 -1.50 11.32 15.54
C TRP A 257 -0.80 12.48 14.81
N MET A 258 -0.61 12.40 13.51
CA MET A 258 -0.35 13.50 12.60
C MET A 258 -1.70 13.80 11.95
N ASP A 259 -2.22 15.01 12.03
CA ASP A 259 -3.46 15.48 11.35
C ASP A 259 -3.34 15.45 9.79
N THR A 260 -2.61 14.49 9.24
CA THR A 260 -2.18 14.37 7.85
C THR A 260 -1.97 12.89 7.51
N GLY A 261 -2.98 12.22 6.94
CA GLY A 261 -2.72 11.16 5.96
C GLY A 261 -3.43 9.80 6.05
N ASN A 262 -3.59 9.20 4.88
CA ASN A 262 -4.06 7.84 4.63
C ASN A 262 -2.87 6.86 4.63
N ILE A 263 -2.32 6.56 5.82
CA ILE A 263 -1.08 5.79 5.97
C ILE A 263 -1.35 4.30 5.78
N THR A 264 -0.43 3.61 5.10
CA THR A 264 -0.40 2.15 5.02
C THR A 264 0.82 1.58 5.72
N LEU A 265 0.62 0.53 6.52
CA LEU A 265 1.69 -0.18 7.21
C LEU A 265 1.77 -1.62 6.67
N LEU A 266 2.94 -2.02 6.18
CA LEU A 266 3.25 -3.42 5.88
C LEU A 266 3.41 -4.17 7.20
N GLN A 267 2.40 -4.97 7.55
CA GLN A 267 2.37 -5.81 8.77
C GLN A 267 3.21 -7.07 8.60
N ALA A 268 3.20 -7.65 7.39
CA ALA A 268 3.87 -8.90 7.11
C ALA A 268 4.16 -9.11 5.63
N THR A 269 5.23 -9.86 5.39
CA THR A 269 5.48 -10.54 4.11
C THR A 269 5.61 -12.03 4.38
N VAL A 270 4.76 -12.84 3.74
CA VAL A 270 4.58 -14.27 4.04
C VAL A 270 5.03 -15.11 2.85
N ASP A 271 5.96 -16.03 3.11
CA ASP A 271 6.49 -16.97 2.14
C ASP A 271 5.55 -18.17 1.91
N LEU A 272 5.74 -18.86 0.78
CA LEU A 272 5.05 -20.11 0.46
C LEU A 272 5.26 -21.15 1.58
N GLY A 273 4.16 -21.74 2.05
CA GLY A 273 4.15 -22.74 3.11
C GLY A 273 4.30 -22.18 4.53
N ARG A 274 4.39 -20.85 4.69
CA ARG A 274 4.50 -20.19 5.99
C ARG A 274 3.15 -19.63 6.45
N ILE A 275 3.06 -19.39 7.75
CA ILE A 275 1.91 -18.78 8.44
C ILE A 275 2.41 -17.50 9.12
N TRP A 276 1.61 -16.44 9.05
CA TRP A 276 1.80 -15.22 9.82
C TRP A 276 0.56 -14.93 10.69
N PRO A 277 0.74 -14.46 11.94
CA PRO A 277 1.99 -14.48 12.68
C PRO A 277 2.45 -15.93 12.93
N ASP A 278 3.74 -16.10 13.24
CA ASP A 278 4.27 -17.40 13.67
C ASP A 278 3.47 -17.88 14.89
N PRO A 279 2.97 -19.13 14.92
CA PRO A 279 2.20 -19.66 16.04
C PRO A 279 2.84 -19.40 17.41
N ALA A 280 4.16 -19.57 17.52
CA ALA A 280 4.89 -19.38 18.78
C ALA A 280 4.93 -17.92 19.25
N SER A 281 4.67 -16.96 18.36
CA SER A 281 4.67 -15.53 18.64
C SER A 281 3.27 -14.95 18.91
N ARG A 282 2.21 -15.76 18.82
CA ARG A 282 0.84 -15.28 18.94
C ARG A 282 0.53 -14.80 20.34
N SER A 283 -0.25 -13.72 20.38
CA SER A 283 -0.84 -13.20 21.60
C SER A 283 -2.31 -12.88 21.35
N VAL A 284 -3.09 -12.79 22.43
CA VAL A 284 -4.48 -12.31 22.40
C VAL A 284 -4.64 -10.96 23.12
N GLY A 285 -3.52 -10.26 23.34
CA GLY A 285 -3.49 -8.94 23.96
C GLY A 285 -4.15 -7.85 23.10
N SER A 286 -4.17 -6.62 23.61
CA SER A 286 -4.75 -5.44 22.94
C SER A 286 -4.14 -5.14 21.57
N ASP A 287 -2.89 -5.52 21.38
CA ASP A 287 -2.10 -5.17 20.19
C ASP A 287 -2.19 -6.25 19.10
N SER A 288 -2.89 -7.35 19.38
CA SER A 288 -3.04 -8.49 18.48
C SER A 288 -4.20 -8.33 17.51
N LEU A 289 -3.94 -8.59 16.24
CA LEU A 289 -4.97 -8.67 15.20
C LEU A 289 -5.89 -9.89 15.34
N ARG A 290 -5.47 -10.89 16.13
CA ARG A 290 -6.18 -12.17 16.31
C ARG A 290 -6.52 -12.84 14.97
N LEU A 291 -5.59 -12.75 14.03
CA LEU A 291 -5.71 -13.22 12.65
C LEU A 291 -4.45 -13.97 12.24
N ALA A 292 -4.62 -15.13 11.63
CA ALA A 292 -3.59 -15.90 10.98
C ALA A 292 -3.83 -15.95 9.46
N VAL A 293 -2.75 -15.86 8.70
CA VAL A 293 -2.74 -15.93 7.24
C VAL A 293 -1.66 -16.94 6.81
N ARG A 294 -2.06 -17.93 6.02
CA ARG A 294 -1.20 -19.01 5.53
C ARG A 294 -1.10 -18.99 4.01
N VAL A 295 0.09 -19.15 3.46
CA VAL A 295 0.28 -19.34 2.01
C VAL A 295 0.31 -20.83 1.70
N LEU A 296 -0.70 -21.31 0.96
CA LEU A 296 -0.88 -22.73 0.66
C LEU A 296 -0.14 -23.14 -0.62
N ALA A 297 -0.29 -22.36 -1.68
CA ALA A 297 0.29 -22.63 -2.99
C ALA A 297 0.45 -21.33 -3.78
N ARG A 298 1.29 -21.35 -4.82
CA ARG A 298 1.38 -20.26 -5.79
C ARG A 298 1.73 -20.79 -7.17
N GLY A 299 1.33 -20.07 -8.21
CA GLY A 299 1.75 -20.32 -9.58
C GLY A 299 3.19 -19.85 -9.85
N PRO A 300 3.76 -20.24 -11.00
CA PRO A 300 5.01 -19.66 -11.49
C PRO A 300 4.94 -18.13 -11.59
N LEU A 301 6.03 -17.45 -11.25
CA LEU A 301 6.12 -15.99 -11.38
C LEU A 301 6.18 -15.52 -12.84
N THR A 302 6.41 -16.44 -13.77
CA THR A 302 6.48 -16.22 -15.21
C THR A 302 5.12 -16.34 -15.89
N ASP A 303 4.07 -16.73 -15.17
CA ASP A 303 2.72 -16.79 -15.72
C ASP A 303 2.26 -15.38 -16.13
N ALA A 304 1.42 -15.29 -17.16
CA ALA A 304 0.83 -14.00 -17.58
C ALA A 304 0.04 -13.34 -16.45
N VAL A 305 -0.60 -14.15 -15.60
CA VAL A 305 -1.28 -13.73 -14.38
C VAL A 305 -0.81 -14.63 -13.24
N PRO A 306 0.30 -14.27 -12.55
CA PRO A 306 0.76 -15.02 -11.39
C PRO A 306 -0.31 -15.01 -10.29
N TRP A 307 -0.42 -16.11 -9.55
CA TRP A 307 -1.47 -16.29 -8.55
C TRP A 307 -0.95 -16.94 -7.27
N VAL A 308 -1.71 -16.77 -6.18
CA VAL A 308 -1.49 -17.44 -4.90
C VAL A 308 -2.79 -18.04 -4.38
N ARG A 309 -2.69 -19.17 -3.68
CA ARG A 309 -3.75 -19.70 -2.81
C ARG A 309 -3.32 -19.51 -1.37
N LEU A 310 -4.20 -18.89 -0.59
CA LEU A 310 -3.98 -18.62 0.82
C LEU A 310 -5.15 -19.10 1.67
N ALA A 311 -4.95 -19.17 2.98
CA ALA A 311 -5.99 -19.38 3.96
C ALA A 311 -5.91 -18.29 5.03
N VAL A 312 -7.06 -17.89 5.57
CA VAL A 312 -7.20 -16.91 6.64
C VAL A 312 -8.00 -17.55 7.77
N CYS A 313 -7.55 -17.38 9.01
CA CYS A 313 -8.23 -17.89 10.19
C CYS A 313 -8.19 -16.85 11.31
N ARG A 314 -9.31 -16.69 12.01
CA ARG A 314 -9.39 -15.82 13.19
C ARG A 314 -9.22 -16.68 14.43
N TYR A 315 -8.20 -16.42 15.24
CA TYR A 315 -7.98 -17.16 16.47
C TYR A 315 -8.56 -16.45 17.69
N THR A 316 -8.88 -17.21 18.73
CA THR A 316 -9.39 -16.68 20.00
C THR A 316 -8.46 -16.94 21.18
N VAL A 317 -7.53 -17.88 21.03
CA VAL A 317 -6.51 -18.22 22.01
C VAL A 317 -5.13 -18.23 21.35
N ALA A 318 -4.07 -18.11 22.14
CA ALA A 318 -2.70 -18.19 21.62
C ALA A 318 -2.16 -19.63 21.57
N LYS A 319 -2.82 -20.54 22.29
CA LYS A 319 -2.55 -21.97 22.39
C LYS A 319 -3.88 -22.69 22.51
N GLU A 320 -4.03 -23.80 21.81
CA GLU A 320 -5.27 -24.57 21.86
C GLU A 320 -5.55 -25.13 23.27
N THR A 321 -6.81 -25.03 23.69
CA THR A 321 -7.27 -25.55 25.00
C THR A 321 -8.58 -26.35 24.90
N SER A 322 -9.30 -26.23 23.78
CA SER A 322 -10.56 -26.91 23.52
C SER A 322 -10.32 -28.07 22.56
N CYS A 323 -9.83 -29.20 23.07
CA CYS A 323 -9.28 -30.30 22.26
C CYS A 323 -10.31 -31.32 21.75
N GLY A 324 -11.51 -30.87 21.42
CA GLY A 324 -12.56 -31.74 20.90
C GLY A 324 -13.75 -30.98 20.32
N ASP A 325 -13.56 -29.74 19.90
CA ASP A 325 -14.62 -28.92 19.29
C ASP A 325 -14.52 -28.86 17.75
N LEU A 326 -13.54 -29.56 17.16
CA LEU A 326 -13.29 -29.63 15.71
C LEU A 326 -12.87 -28.28 15.11
N LEU A 327 -12.39 -27.34 15.93
CA LEU A 327 -11.87 -26.05 15.51
C LEU A 327 -10.37 -25.96 15.77
N ASP A 328 -9.68 -25.09 15.01
CA ASP A 328 -8.27 -24.74 15.21
C ASP A 328 -8.23 -23.42 16.00
N ASN A 329 -8.44 -23.48 17.32
CA ASN A 329 -8.79 -22.30 18.11
C ASN A 329 -7.68 -21.25 18.21
N ASP A 330 -6.43 -21.65 17.96
CA ASP A 330 -5.28 -20.76 17.88
C ASP A 330 -4.80 -20.46 16.45
N CYS A 331 -5.38 -21.11 15.44
CA CYS A 331 -5.11 -21.01 14.01
C CYS A 331 -3.68 -21.43 13.60
N ASP A 332 -3.06 -22.43 14.21
CA ASP A 332 -1.71 -22.91 13.86
C ASP A 332 -1.69 -23.89 12.66
N GLY A 333 -2.87 -24.36 12.26
CA GLY A 333 -3.08 -25.30 11.17
C GLY A 333 -3.28 -26.75 11.61
N LEU A 334 -3.37 -27.01 12.91
CA LEU A 334 -3.67 -28.29 13.54
C LEU A 334 -4.99 -28.17 14.31
N VAL A 335 -5.75 -29.26 14.43
CA VAL A 335 -7.08 -29.26 15.05
C VAL A 335 -7.14 -30.34 16.13
N ASP A 336 -7.59 -29.96 17.32
CA ASP A 336 -7.86 -30.84 18.45
C ASP A 336 -6.67 -31.77 18.75
N GLN A 337 -6.87 -33.09 18.64
CA GLN A 337 -5.87 -34.11 18.97
C GLN A 337 -4.67 -34.12 18.01
N GLN A 338 -4.76 -33.42 16.88
CA GLN A 338 -3.62 -33.20 15.99
C GLN A 338 -2.73 -32.04 16.48
N ASP A 339 -3.26 -31.17 17.34
CA ASP A 339 -2.55 -30.06 17.95
C ASP A 339 -1.68 -30.56 19.13
N PRO A 340 -0.36 -30.30 19.13
CA PRO A 340 0.52 -30.61 20.25
C PRO A 340 0.13 -29.94 21.57
N ASP A 341 -0.54 -28.79 21.53
CA ASP A 341 -1.05 -28.09 22.72
C ASP A 341 -2.18 -28.89 23.42
N CYS A 342 -2.82 -29.81 22.69
CA CYS A 342 -3.83 -30.75 23.17
C CYS A 342 -3.30 -32.05 23.79
N GLY A 343 -2.02 -32.07 24.15
CA GLY A 343 -1.34 -33.22 24.75
C GLY A 343 -2.00 -33.80 26.03
N PRO A 344 -1.51 -34.97 26.50
CA PRO A 344 -2.23 -35.88 27.42
C PRO A 344 -2.52 -35.35 28.85
N GLY A 345 -2.27 -34.08 29.14
CA GLY A 345 -2.52 -33.44 30.43
C GLY A 345 -3.83 -32.64 30.53
N ILE A 346 -4.55 -32.39 29.43
CA ILE A 346 -5.69 -31.45 29.42
C ILE A 346 -7.07 -32.15 29.30
N GLY A 347 -7.13 -33.46 28.99
CA GLY A 347 -8.39 -34.09 28.54
C GLY A 347 -8.79 -35.46 29.05
N SER A 348 -8.06 -36.12 29.96
CA SER A 348 -8.57 -37.36 30.59
C SER A 348 -9.52 -37.05 31.74
N ARG A 349 -10.66 -36.41 31.44
CA ARG A 349 -11.85 -36.62 32.28
C ARG A 349 -12.26 -38.06 32.06
N SER A 350 -11.93 -38.87 33.05
CA SER A 350 -12.49 -40.20 33.28
C SER A 350 -13.98 -40.19 32.95
N VAL A 351 -14.34 -40.84 31.82
CA VAL A 351 -15.67 -41.39 31.68
C VAL A 351 -15.77 -42.42 32.80
N GLY A 352 -16.43 -42.03 33.90
CA GLY A 352 -16.69 -42.91 35.02
C GLY A 352 -17.41 -44.14 34.49
N ALA A 353 -16.68 -45.25 34.42
CA ALA A 353 -17.28 -46.56 34.28
C ALA A 353 -18.16 -46.79 35.52
N ALA A 354 -19.45 -46.50 35.38
CA ALA A 354 -20.45 -46.93 36.33
C ALA A 354 -20.48 -48.46 36.28
N PHE A 355 -19.80 -49.08 37.23
CA PHE A 355 -20.06 -50.46 37.65
C PHE A 355 -21.54 -50.56 38.01
N ALA A 356 -22.30 -51.29 37.20
CA ALA A 356 -23.56 -51.90 37.63
C ALA A 356 -23.25 -53.37 37.95
N GLN A 357 -23.06 -53.67 39.24
CA GLN A 357 -23.37 -54.98 39.79
C GLN A 357 -24.83 -54.94 40.25
N GLY A 358 -25.60 -55.94 39.81
CA GLY A 358 -26.99 -56.18 40.14
C GLY A 358 -27.49 -57.35 39.32
#